data_AF-A0A3M1VIM3-F1
#
_entry.id   AF-A0A3M1VIM3-F1
#
_cell.length_a   1.000
_cell.length_b   1.000
_cell.length_c   1.000
_cell.angle_alpha   90.00
_cell.angle_beta   90.00
_cell.angle_gamma   90.00
#
_symmetry.space_group_name_H-M   'P 1'
#
loop_
_entity.id
_entity.type
_entity.pdbx_description
1 polymer ?
#
loop_
_entity_poly.entity_id
_entity_poly.type
_entity_poly.pdbx_seq_one_letter_code
_entity_poly.pdbx_strand_id
1 'polypeptide(L)'
;MKYKKILEKAKRESRLRKRYLSDRRAREVLGFLAAKGLLFTDGITPIKRTKISVKDALWVAQKIEPRVVEVLPAAIINFPGAFNDLDKLPETLSQIVFAIKKGRKLELSYLGIPFEKMAVWASVPLPDGRVKPVGEKKRLKSFRLHPEIISELSRKARAADMTQTEYLEKIIAAS
;
A
#
# COMPACT_ATOMS: atom_id res chain seq x y z
N MET A 1 -35.56 8.29 22.93
CA MET A 1 -35.73 8.62 21.49
C MET A 1 -34.46 8.43 20.64
N LYS A 2 -33.26 8.83 21.13
CA LYS A 2 -31.97 8.72 20.42
C LYS A 2 -31.55 7.28 20.06
N TYR A 3 -31.81 6.32 20.96
CA TYR A 3 -31.44 4.90 20.79
C TYR A 3 -32.18 4.19 19.64
N LYS A 4 -33.49 4.42 19.49
CA LYS A 4 -34.29 3.86 18.37
C LYS A 4 -33.77 4.36 17.01
N LYS A 5 -33.42 5.65 16.89
CA LYS A 5 -32.85 6.22 15.65
C LYS A 5 -31.49 5.62 15.31
N ILE A 6 -30.63 5.34 16.30
CA ILE A 6 -29.34 4.68 16.10
C ILE A 6 -29.53 3.23 15.64
N LEU A 7 -30.44 2.48 16.27
CA LEU A 7 -30.77 1.10 15.90
C LEU A 7 -31.36 1.00 14.48
N GLU A 8 -32.25 1.91 14.11
CA GLU A 8 -32.80 1.98 12.75
C GLU A 8 -31.73 2.27 11.71
N LYS A 9 -30.84 3.22 11.99
CA LYS A 9 -29.69 3.54 11.13
C LYS A 9 -28.78 2.33 10.96
N ALA A 10 -28.41 1.66 12.06
CA ALA A 10 -27.57 0.46 12.03
C ALA A 10 -28.23 -0.70 11.25
N LYS A 11 -29.54 -0.91 11.42
CA LYS A 11 -30.29 -1.93 10.65
C LYS A 11 -30.32 -1.59 9.16
N ARG A 12 -30.54 -0.32 8.80
CA ARG A 12 -30.54 0.14 7.41
C ARG A 12 -29.17 -0.04 6.77
N GLU A 13 -28.11 0.36 7.45
CA GLU A 13 -26.72 0.18 7.00
C GLU A 13 -26.37 -1.31 6.85
N SER A 14 -26.78 -2.16 7.79
CA SER A 14 -26.59 -3.62 7.71
C SER A 14 -27.29 -4.23 6.49
N ARG A 15 -28.54 -3.82 6.19
CA ARG A 15 -29.28 -4.28 5.00
C ARG A 15 -28.62 -3.82 3.70
N LEU A 16 -28.23 -2.55 3.63
CA LEU A 16 -27.51 -2.01 2.46
C LEU A 16 -26.19 -2.74 2.26
N ARG A 17 -25.43 -2.96 3.33
CA ARG A 17 -24.18 -3.73 3.29
C ARG A 17 -24.43 -5.14 2.78
N LYS A 18 -25.40 -5.88 3.31
CA LYS A 18 -25.76 -7.22 2.80
C LYS A 18 -26.08 -7.21 1.31
N ARG A 19 -26.84 -6.22 0.84
CA ARG A 19 -27.15 -6.06 -0.59
C ARG A 19 -25.89 -5.79 -1.40
N TYR A 20 -25.02 -4.89 -0.94
CA TYR A 20 -23.79 -4.56 -1.65
C TYR A 20 -22.73 -5.66 -1.59
N LEU A 21 -22.70 -6.49 -0.54
CA LEU A 21 -21.81 -7.65 -0.45
C LEU A 21 -22.16 -8.74 -1.48
N SER A 22 -23.36 -8.71 -2.06
CA SER A 22 -23.71 -9.56 -3.20
C SER A 22 -23.11 -9.07 -4.52
N ASP A 23 -22.72 -7.79 -4.60
CA ASP A 23 -22.07 -7.19 -5.76
C ASP A 23 -20.71 -7.86 -6.01
N ARG A 24 -20.44 -8.21 -7.28
CA ARG A 24 -19.18 -8.85 -7.66
C ARG A 24 -17.97 -8.01 -7.26
N ARG A 25 -18.04 -6.69 -7.48
CA ARG A 25 -16.95 -5.74 -7.20
C ARG A 25 -16.60 -5.74 -5.72
N ALA A 26 -17.62 -5.74 -4.85
CA ALA A 26 -17.43 -5.80 -3.41
C ALA A 26 -16.75 -7.09 -2.98
N ARG A 27 -17.21 -8.23 -3.49
CA ARG A 27 -16.61 -9.55 -3.17
C ARG A 27 -15.16 -9.62 -3.62
N GLU A 28 -14.86 -9.15 -4.82
CA GLU A 28 -13.49 -9.16 -5.37
C GLU A 28 -12.54 -8.26 -4.59
N VAL A 29 -12.93 -6.99 -4.35
CA VAL A 29 -12.11 -6.02 -3.60
C VAL A 29 -11.90 -6.46 -2.16
N LEU A 30 -12.99 -6.75 -1.43
CA LEU A 30 -12.90 -7.11 -0.01
C LEU A 30 -12.22 -8.47 0.16
N GLY A 31 -12.54 -9.44 -0.70
CA GLY A 31 -11.92 -10.76 -0.67
C GLY A 31 -10.42 -10.68 -0.92
N PHE A 32 -9.97 -9.86 -1.87
CA PHE A 32 -8.54 -9.63 -2.09
C PHE A 32 -7.86 -8.99 -0.89
N LEU A 33 -8.40 -7.88 -0.37
CA LEU A 33 -7.79 -7.19 0.77
C LEU A 33 -7.74 -8.07 2.02
N ALA A 34 -8.78 -8.88 2.25
CA ALA A 34 -8.79 -9.89 3.31
C ALA A 34 -7.72 -10.97 3.08
N ALA A 35 -7.56 -11.47 1.86
CA ALA A 35 -6.53 -12.46 1.54
C ALA A 35 -5.10 -11.93 1.69
N LYS A 36 -4.89 -10.60 1.61
CA LYS A 36 -3.60 -9.95 1.86
C LYS A 36 -3.38 -9.55 3.31
N GLY A 37 -4.35 -9.81 4.20
CA GLY A 37 -4.29 -9.39 5.60
C GLY A 37 -4.38 -7.87 5.78
N LEU A 38 -4.84 -7.14 4.76
CA LEU A 38 -4.98 -5.69 4.82
C LEU A 38 -6.32 -5.28 5.43
N LEU A 39 -7.35 -6.14 5.37
CA LEU A 39 -8.67 -5.80 5.88
C LEU A 39 -9.37 -7.02 6.48
N PHE A 40 -9.88 -6.87 7.70
CA PHE A 40 -10.72 -7.89 8.33
C PHE A 40 -12.20 -7.52 8.16
N THR A 41 -12.95 -8.39 7.48
CA THR A 41 -14.38 -8.22 7.23
C THR A 41 -15.09 -9.56 7.38
N ASP A 42 -16.06 -9.63 8.30
CA ASP A 42 -16.85 -10.83 8.54
C ASP A 42 -17.69 -11.22 7.32
N GLY A 43 -17.77 -12.53 7.06
CA GLY A 43 -18.60 -13.08 5.98
C GLY A 43 -18.07 -12.83 4.57
N ILE A 44 -16.83 -12.36 4.42
CA ILE A 44 -16.14 -12.25 3.14
C ILE A 44 -15.14 -13.40 2.98
N THR A 45 -15.28 -14.17 1.90
CA THR A 45 -14.31 -15.20 1.54
C THR A 45 -13.04 -14.57 0.96
N PRO A 46 -11.85 -14.84 1.52
CA PRO A 46 -10.60 -14.33 0.97
C PRO A 46 -10.31 -14.85 -0.45
N ILE A 47 -9.90 -13.95 -1.36
CA ILE A 47 -9.55 -14.26 -2.76
C ILE A 47 -8.07 -13.93 -3.00
N LYS A 48 -7.22 -14.96 -3.07
CA LYS A 48 -5.76 -14.78 -3.16
C LYS A 48 -5.27 -14.17 -4.48
N ARG A 49 -5.97 -14.47 -5.58
CA ARG A 49 -5.63 -14.06 -6.95
C ARG A 49 -6.87 -13.51 -7.63
N THR A 50 -6.89 -12.22 -7.85
CA THR A 50 -7.88 -11.54 -8.68
C THR A 50 -7.27 -10.26 -9.21
N LYS A 51 -7.89 -9.70 -10.23
CA LYS A 51 -7.56 -8.39 -10.78
C LYS A 51 -8.64 -7.40 -10.37
N ILE A 52 -8.21 -6.26 -9.84
CA ILE A 52 -9.10 -5.23 -9.29
C ILE A 52 -8.95 -3.96 -10.12
N SER A 53 -10.08 -3.30 -10.40
CA SER A 53 -10.04 -1.92 -10.87
C SER A 53 -9.96 -0.96 -9.68
N VAL A 54 -9.12 0.07 -9.80
CA VAL A 54 -9.07 1.22 -8.89
C VAL A 54 -10.46 1.84 -8.73
N LYS A 55 -11.21 1.98 -9.84
CA LYS A 55 -12.59 2.49 -9.82
C LYS A 55 -13.50 1.65 -8.93
N ASP A 56 -13.37 0.32 -8.99
CA ASP A 56 -14.16 -0.59 -8.17
C ASP A 56 -13.75 -0.50 -6.69
N ALA A 57 -12.45 -0.43 -6.39
CA ALA A 57 -11.98 -0.24 -5.03
C ALA A 57 -12.49 1.06 -4.41
N LEU A 58 -12.48 2.16 -5.16
CA LEU A 58 -13.02 3.45 -4.73
C LEU A 58 -14.54 3.42 -4.56
N TRP A 59 -15.26 2.73 -5.45
CA TRP A 59 -16.70 2.54 -5.31
C TRP A 59 -17.04 1.76 -4.04
N VAL A 60 -16.33 0.66 -3.76
CA VAL A 60 -16.49 -0.13 -2.53
C VAL A 60 -16.20 0.72 -1.30
N ALA A 61 -15.15 1.54 -1.34
CA ALA A 61 -14.82 2.44 -0.23
C ALA A 61 -15.94 3.44 0.09
N GLN A 62 -16.51 4.06 -0.94
CA GLN A 62 -17.54 5.08 -0.75
C GLN A 62 -18.91 4.51 -0.38
N LYS A 63 -19.24 3.29 -0.82
CA LYS A 63 -20.60 2.73 -0.71
C LYS A 63 -20.75 1.61 0.32
N ILE A 64 -19.65 0.95 0.70
CA ILE A 64 -19.71 -0.30 1.47
C ILE A 64 -18.78 -0.26 2.68
N GLU A 65 -17.49 -0.05 2.47
CA GLU A 65 -16.46 -0.25 3.49
C GLU A 65 -15.38 0.84 3.38
N PRO A 66 -15.55 1.97 4.09
CA PRO A 66 -14.63 3.11 4.02
C PRO A 66 -13.17 2.76 4.34
N ARG A 67 -12.93 1.74 5.18
CA ARG A 67 -11.58 1.27 5.53
C ARG A 67 -10.78 0.78 4.32
N VAL A 68 -11.45 0.50 3.19
CA VAL A 68 -10.75 0.22 1.92
C VAL A 68 -9.81 1.37 1.54
N VAL A 69 -10.19 2.64 1.75
CA VAL A 69 -9.32 3.79 1.45
C VAL A 69 -8.07 3.82 2.31
N GLU A 70 -8.18 3.43 3.58
CA GLU A 70 -7.04 3.40 4.51
C GLU A 70 -5.95 2.46 4.00
N VAL A 71 -6.33 1.34 3.39
CA VAL A 71 -5.41 0.26 3.02
C VAL A 71 -5.07 0.22 1.54
N LEU A 72 -5.83 0.93 0.71
CA LEU A 72 -5.66 0.95 -0.74
C LEU A 72 -4.26 1.41 -1.17
N PRO A 73 -3.66 2.48 -0.60
CA PRO A 73 -2.29 2.86 -0.95
C PRO A 73 -1.29 1.74 -0.68
N ALA A 74 -1.37 1.07 0.47
CA ALA A 74 -0.52 -0.07 0.80
C ALA A 74 -0.73 -1.23 -0.18
N ALA A 75 -1.98 -1.52 -0.55
CA ALA A 75 -2.31 -2.54 -1.54
C ALA A 75 -1.67 -2.23 -2.91
N ILE A 76 -1.78 -1.00 -3.40
CA ILE A 76 -1.20 -0.55 -4.68
C ILE A 76 0.34 -0.67 -4.66
N ILE A 77 0.97 -0.30 -3.54
CA ILE A 77 2.43 -0.33 -3.41
C ILE A 77 2.97 -1.75 -3.34
N ASN A 78 2.26 -2.64 -2.66
CA ASN A 78 2.70 -4.01 -2.40
C ASN A 78 2.29 -4.99 -3.50
N PHE A 79 1.17 -4.71 -4.16
CA PHE A 79 0.58 -5.59 -5.17
C PHE A 79 0.17 -4.83 -6.43
N PRO A 80 1.07 -4.05 -7.08
CA PRO A 80 0.69 -3.25 -8.25
C PRO A 80 0.15 -4.12 -9.39
N GLY A 81 0.67 -5.34 -9.55
CA GLY A 81 0.20 -6.31 -10.54
C GLY A 81 -1.21 -6.86 -10.27
N ALA A 82 -1.83 -6.57 -9.13
CA ALA A 82 -3.24 -6.92 -8.88
C ALA A 82 -4.22 -5.89 -9.44
N PHE A 83 -3.76 -4.72 -9.87
CA PHE A 83 -4.60 -3.63 -10.37
C PHE A 83 -4.52 -3.51 -11.89
N ASN A 84 -5.66 -3.24 -12.55
CA ASN A 84 -5.75 -3.17 -14.02
C ASN A 84 -5.59 -1.76 -14.59
N ASP A 85 -5.79 -0.72 -13.78
CA ASP A 85 -5.99 0.66 -14.21
C ASP A 85 -5.31 1.66 -13.26
N LEU A 86 -4.06 1.35 -12.88
CA LEU A 86 -3.25 2.23 -12.03
C LEU A 86 -2.92 3.59 -12.69
N ASP A 87 -2.94 3.65 -14.02
CA ASP A 87 -2.84 4.87 -14.81
C ASP A 87 -4.03 5.82 -14.59
N LYS A 88 -5.17 5.29 -14.13
CA LYS A 88 -6.40 6.06 -13.84
C LYS A 88 -6.57 6.41 -12.37
N LEU A 89 -5.49 6.32 -11.59
CA LEU A 89 -5.51 6.67 -10.18
C LEU A 89 -5.82 8.17 -10.02
N PRO A 90 -6.80 8.56 -9.19
CA PRO A 90 -7.06 9.98 -8.94
C PRO A 90 -5.82 10.70 -8.44
N GLU A 91 -5.62 11.94 -8.87
CA GLU A 91 -4.38 12.69 -8.64
C GLU A 91 -3.99 12.74 -7.16
N THR A 92 -4.94 13.08 -6.27
CA THR A 92 -4.70 13.13 -4.82
C THR A 92 -4.23 11.78 -4.27
N LEU A 93 -4.84 10.67 -4.73
CA LEU A 93 -4.46 9.33 -4.29
C LEU A 93 -3.09 8.93 -4.87
N SER A 94 -2.77 9.37 -6.08
CA SER A 94 -1.45 9.19 -6.69
C SER A 94 -0.35 9.91 -5.90
N GLN A 95 -0.60 11.15 -5.48
CA GLN A 95 0.32 11.91 -4.63
C GLN A 95 0.55 11.21 -3.28
N ILE A 96 -0.50 10.69 -2.65
CA ILE A 96 -0.41 9.91 -1.40
C ILE A 96 0.42 8.64 -1.60
N VAL A 97 0.11 7.84 -2.62
CA VAL A 97 0.86 6.62 -2.94
C VAL A 97 2.34 6.95 -3.19
N PHE A 98 2.63 8.01 -3.95
CA PHE A 98 3.98 8.45 -4.21
C PHE A 98 4.72 8.89 -2.93
N ALA A 99 4.08 9.69 -2.09
CA ALA A 99 4.65 10.14 -0.82
C ALA A 99 4.97 8.96 0.11
N ILE A 100 4.05 8.00 0.25
CA ILE A 100 4.28 6.77 1.02
C ILE A 100 5.48 5.99 0.44
N LYS A 101 5.54 5.76 -0.87
CA LYS A 101 6.69 5.06 -1.52
C LYS A 101 8.02 5.77 -1.27
N LYS A 102 8.01 7.09 -1.16
CA LYS A 102 9.22 7.90 -0.92
C LYS A 102 9.57 8.05 0.56
N GLY A 103 8.67 7.69 1.48
CA GLY A 103 8.83 7.93 2.91
C GLY A 103 8.68 9.41 3.27
N ARG A 104 7.89 10.17 2.50
CA ARG A 104 7.64 11.60 2.75
C ARG A 104 6.34 11.76 3.51
N LYS A 105 6.30 12.75 4.40
CA LYS A 105 5.05 13.20 5.03
C LYS A 105 4.27 14.08 4.06
N LEU A 106 2.95 14.06 4.20
CA LEU A 106 2.05 14.83 3.35
C LEU A 106 0.82 15.21 4.17
N GLU A 107 0.47 16.49 4.21
CA GLU A 107 -0.75 16.97 4.88
C GLU A 107 -1.94 16.92 3.93
N LEU A 108 -2.23 15.72 3.39
CA LEU A 108 -3.40 15.48 2.54
C LEU A 108 -4.34 14.46 3.17
N SER A 109 -5.61 14.58 2.83
CA SER A 109 -6.61 13.56 3.10
C SER A 109 -7.26 13.09 1.80
N TYR A 110 -7.76 11.86 1.80
CA TYR A 110 -8.51 11.31 0.69
C TYR A 110 -9.81 10.71 1.21
N LEU A 111 -10.95 11.18 0.69
CA LEU A 111 -12.29 10.77 1.15
C LEU A 111 -12.47 10.89 2.68
N GLY A 112 -11.88 11.93 3.29
CA GLY A 112 -11.95 12.18 4.74
C GLY A 112 -10.99 11.33 5.58
N ILE A 113 -10.15 10.50 4.96
CA ILE A 113 -9.11 9.73 5.65
C ILE A 113 -7.77 10.46 5.55
N PRO A 114 -7.09 10.77 6.67
CA PRO A 114 -5.80 11.46 6.67
C PRO A 114 -4.64 10.56 6.22
N PHE A 115 -3.60 11.18 5.65
CA PHE A 115 -2.39 10.51 5.17
C PHE A 115 -1.77 9.54 6.18
N GLU A 116 -1.67 9.93 7.44
CA GLU A 116 -1.00 9.15 8.48
C GLU A 116 -1.64 7.79 8.66
N LYS A 117 -2.97 7.73 8.64
CA LYS A 117 -3.72 6.47 8.73
C LYS A 117 -3.43 5.55 7.55
N MET A 118 -3.30 6.12 6.35
CA MET A 118 -2.95 5.36 5.15
C MET A 118 -1.50 4.88 5.16
N ALA A 119 -0.57 5.71 5.64
CA ALA A 119 0.85 5.43 5.64
C ALA A 119 1.24 4.27 6.58
N VAL A 120 0.54 4.11 7.71
CA VAL A 120 0.77 3.02 8.67
C VAL A 120 0.70 1.66 7.98
N TRP A 121 -0.33 1.44 7.15
CA TRP A 121 -0.56 0.16 6.47
C TRP A 121 0.54 -0.24 5.49
N ALA A 122 1.30 0.72 4.95
CA ALA A 122 2.43 0.43 4.07
C ALA A 122 3.68 -0.03 4.84
N SER A 123 3.69 0.14 6.16
CA SER A 123 4.79 -0.25 7.06
C SER A 123 4.47 -1.51 7.86
N VAL A 124 3.23 -2.00 7.85
CA VAL A 124 2.82 -3.22 8.55
C VAL A 124 3.41 -4.45 7.82
N PRO A 125 4.07 -5.38 8.54
CA PRO A 125 4.47 -6.65 7.96
C PRO A 125 3.24 -7.48 7.61
N LEU A 126 3.15 -7.91 6.35
CA LEU A 126 2.02 -8.73 5.90
C LEU A 126 2.22 -10.20 6.31
N PRO A 127 1.13 -10.95 6.57
CA PRO A 127 1.20 -12.34 7.05
C PRO A 127 1.97 -13.30 6.14
N ASP A 128 2.10 -12.96 4.85
CA ASP A 128 2.78 -13.81 3.88
C ASP A 128 4.32 -13.73 3.95
N GLY A 129 4.88 -12.75 4.69
CA GLY A 129 6.33 -12.52 4.85
C GLY A 129 7.07 -12.19 3.55
N ARG A 130 6.37 -12.14 2.41
CA ARG A 130 6.97 -11.95 1.07
C ARG A 130 7.11 -10.48 0.71
N VAL A 131 6.32 -9.63 1.34
CA VAL A 131 6.32 -8.19 1.12
C VAL A 131 7.00 -7.50 2.29
N LYS A 132 8.22 -6.99 2.05
CA LYS A 132 8.91 -6.14 3.02
C LYS A 132 8.19 -4.78 3.16
N PRO A 133 8.12 -4.21 4.38
CA PRO A 133 7.71 -2.83 4.62
C PRO A 133 8.40 -1.85 3.67
N VAL A 134 7.73 -0.75 3.31
CA VAL A 134 8.30 0.22 2.34
C VAL A 134 9.69 0.73 2.75
N GLY A 135 9.94 0.93 4.05
CA GLY A 135 11.25 1.33 4.57
C GLY A 135 12.35 0.27 4.41
N GLU A 136 11.98 -1.00 4.31
CA GLU A 136 12.89 -2.14 4.21
C GLU A 136 13.06 -2.66 2.77
N LYS A 137 12.29 -2.11 1.81
CA LYS A 137 12.44 -2.47 0.40
C LYS A 137 13.76 -1.91 -0.12
N LYS A 138 14.68 -2.81 -0.51
CA LYS A 138 15.91 -2.44 -1.23
C LYS A 138 15.54 -1.59 -2.46
N ARG A 139 15.99 -0.34 -2.48
CA ARG A 139 15.85 0.53 -3.65
C ARG A 139 16.90 0.10 -4.67
N LEU A 140 16.52 -0.77 -5.61
CA LEU A 140 17.36 -1.09 -6.75
C LEU A 140 17.51 0.16 -7.62
N LYS A 141 18.61 0.88 -7.43
CA LYS A 141 19.09 1.88 -8.38
C LYS A 141 20.38 1.34 -8.96
N SER A 142 20.35 1.01 -10.25
CA SER A 142 21.56 0.68 -11.01
C SER A 142 22.16 1.97 -11.54
N PHE A 143 23.35 2.32 -11.07
CA PHE A 143 24.16 3.38 -11.65
C PHE A 143 25.30 2.72 -12.43
N ARG A 144 25.59 3.23 -13.61
CA ARG A 144 26.80 2.84 -14.33
C ARG A 144 27.93 3.74 -13.87
N LEU A 145 28.88 3.17 -13.15
CA LEU A 145 30.12 3.84 -12.79
C LEU A 145 31.14 3.64 -13.92
N HIS A 146 32.01 4.63 -14.12
CA HIS A 146 33.12 4.48 -15.06
C HIS A 146 34.04 3.34 -14.60
N PRO A 147 34.64 2.54 -15.50
CA PRO A 147 35.51 1.41 -15.11
C PRO A 147 36.65 1.79 -14.15
N GLU A 148 37.19 3.00 -14.31
CA GLU A 148 38.23 3.56 -13.43
C GLU A 148 37.73 3.74 -11.99
N ILE A 149 36.51 4.27 -11.81
CA ILE A 149 35.88 4.45 -10.51
C ILE A 149 35.61 3.09 -9.84
N ILE A 150 35.17 2.09 -10.62
CA ILE A 150 34.96 0.73 -10.11
C ILE A 150 36.27 0.12 -9.62
N SER A 151 37.35 0.32 -10.37
CA SER A 151 38.68 -0.19 -10.02
C SER A 151 39.20 0.46 -8.75
N GLU A 152 39.05 1.78 -8.62
CA GLU A 152 39.42 2.51 -7.43
C GLU A 152 38.58 2.12 -6.21
N LEU A 153 37.26 1.98 -6.38
CA LEU A 153 36.34 1.52 -5.33
C LEU A 153 36.75 0.12 -4.85
N SER A 154 37.08 -0.79 -5.76
CA SER A 154 37.52 -2.16 -5.43
C SER A 154 38.80 -2.16 -4.61
N ARG A 155 39.78 -1.35 -5.00
CA ARG A 155 41.05 -1.22 -4.29
C ARG A 155 40.85 -0.71 -2.87
N LYS A 156 40.05 0.36 -2.72
CA LYS A 156 39.81 0.99 -1.41
C LYS A 156 38.95 0.12 -0.49
N ALA A 157 37.94 -0.56 -1.03
CA ALA A 157 37.12 -1.49 -0.26
C ALA A 157 37.95 -2.67 0.30
N ARG A 158 38.84 -3.25 -0.52
CA ARG A 158 39.78 -4.30 -0.08
C ARG A 158 40.74 -3.80 0.99
N ALA A 159 41.28 -2.59 0.85
CA ALA A 159 42.17 -2.01 1.85
C ALA A 159 41.47 -1.76 3.20
N ALA A 160 40.14 -1.57 3.18
CA ALA A 160 39.32 -1.37 4.37
C ALA A 160 38.67 -2.66 4.91
N ASP A 161 38.97 -3.82 4.32
CA ASP A 161 38.32 -5.11 4.60
C ASP A 161 36.78 -5.05 4.58
N MET A 162 36.24 -4.38 3.58
CA MET A 162 34.80 -4.15 3.39
C MET A 162 34.36 -4.59 2.00
N THR A 163 33.07 -4.88 1.85
CA THR A 163 32.48 -5.00 0.51
C THR A 163 32.47 -3.64 -0.20
N GLN A 164 32.47 -3.64 -1.53
CA GLN A 164 32.35 -2.41 -2.32
C GLN A 164 31.12 -1.58 -1.93
N THR A 165 30.02 -2.25 -1.57
CA THR A 165 28.77 -1.60 -1.15
C THR A 165 28.93 -0.92 0.20
N GLU A 166 29.43 -1.63 1.22
CA GLU A 166 29.66 -1.05 2.55
C GLU A 166 30.64 0.12 2.50
N TYR A 167 31.71 -0.02 1.71
CA TYR A 167 32.68 1.06 1.55
C TYR A 167 32.08 2.29 0.86
N LEU A 168 31.26 2.10 -0.17
CA LEU A 168 30.56 3.20 -0.86
C LEU A 168 29.55 3.90 0.07
N GLU A 169 28.77 3.12 0.83
CA GLU A 169 27.83 3.66 1.82
C GLU A 169 28.54 4.48 2.90
N LYS A 170 29.70 4.00 3.38
CA LYS A 170 30.53 4.73 4.34
C LYS A 170 31.03 6.06 3.79
N ILE A 171 31.50 6.12 2.54
CA ILE A 171 31.95 7.38 1.91
C ILE A 171 30.80 8.38 1.83
N ILE A 172 29.63 7.93 1.35
CA ILE A 172 28.47 8.79 1.16
C ILE A 172 27.92 9.28 2.50
N ALA A 173 27.90 8.42 3.53
CA ALA A 173 27.44 8.79 4.86
C ALA A 173 28.40 9.75 5.61
N ALA A 174 29.68 9.79 5.21
CA ALA A 174 30.68 10.69 5.75
C ALA A 174 30.78 12.05 5.02
N SER A 175 30.00 12.23 3.94
CA SER A 175 29.94 13.46 3.14
C SER A 175 28.74 14.32 3.54
#